data_AF-A0A7V7V6V0-F1
#
_entry.id   AF-A0A7V7V6V0-F1
#
_cell.length_a   1.000
_cell.length_b   1.000
_cell.length_c   1.000
_cell.angle_alpha   90.00
_cell.angle_beta   90.00
_cell.angle_gamma   90.00
#
_symmetry.space_group_name_H-M   'P 1'
#
loop_
_entity.id
_entity.type
_entity.pdbx_description
1 polymer ?
#
loop_
_entity_poly.entity_id
_entity_poly.type
_entity_poly.pdbx_seq_one_letter_code
_entity_poly.pdbx_strand_id
1 'polypeptide(L)'
;MKENLLYYDKIFLFLMGLAVTSSCIVIVEPAPYDIIIVMIFGLGMAFGRLKFNKSQLETPFFVVAVFIVCNLISMFGIGHVGRGVSYFLVTFYLILSWVVFIGIYGKYGEVTKKIIMLGYTIAVFFSAVIGILAYFHVIPFYEHFIKFGRSVALFKDPNVFGPFLIPVILYAVYNIICKVKMQRYIWVCVYIIGTLGVLLSFSRAAWINYAISLSIFLLIWGIRLNKEGIVFKKSIFKVITGMTITFVTVIYIALSMEDVSNLFIERFSYQHYDNERFDVQEMALANSLKYPLGVGPGQSEFVLDYATHSLYVRILSENGIIGILVFMIFIIMTLYRAIKSYSKTEDIIYALAFAAIIGIMVNSITIDSIHWRHFWLLLAIPWFSKNEVKDR
;
A
#
# COMPACT_ATOMS: atom_id res chain seq x y z
N MET A 1 -2.83 -27.21 16.84
CA MET A 1 -4.01 -26.84 17.65
C MET A 1 -5.03 -26.14 16.77
N LYS A 2 -6.19 -26.76 16.52
CA LYS A 2 -7.37 -26.03 16.04
C LYS A 2 -7.90 -25.27 17.26
N GLU A 3 -7.55 -24.00 17.41
CA GLU A 3 -8.22 -23.15 18.41
C GLU A 3 -9.70 -23.09 18.03
N ASN A 4 -10.57 -23.57 18.93
CA ASN A 4 -12.01 -23.39 18.80
C ASN A 4 -12.33 -21.91 18.99
N LEU A 5 -12.22 -21.14 17.89
CA LEU A 5 -12.66 -19.74 17.84
C LEU A 5 -14.14 -19.68 18.20
N LEU A 6 -14.46 -18.84 19.19
CA LEU A 6 -15.86 -18.58 19.57
C LEU A 6 -16.59 -17.96 18.38
N TYR A 7 -17.92 -18.07 18.35
CA TYR A 7 -18.74 -17.51 17.28
C TYR A 7 -18.43 -16.02 17.02
N TYR A 8 -18.26 -15.23 18.07
CA TYR A 8 -17.89 -13.81 18.00
C TYR A 8 -16.51 -13.57 17.38
N ASP A 9 -15.54 -14.47 17.60
CA ASP A 9 -14.20 -14.35 17.00
C ASP A 9 -14.26 -14.49 15.48
N LYS A 10 -15.12 -15.39 14.99
CA LYS A 10 -15.36 -15.58 13.56
C LYS A 10 -15.99 -14.34 12.93
N ILE A 11 -16.89 -13.64 13.65
CA ILE A 11 -17.48 -12.38 13.18
C ILE A 11 -16.40 -11.30 13.02
N PHE A 12 -15.52 -11.12 14.01
CA PHE A 12 -14.44 -10.12 13.90
C PHE A 12 -13.49 -10.40 12.74
N LEU A 13 -13.11 -11.65 12.56
CA LEU A 13 -12.28 -12.08 11.43
C LEU A 13 -13.00 -11.94 10.08
N PHE A 14 -14.32 -12.16 10.04
CA PHE A 14 -15.13 -11.92 8.86
C PHE A 14 -15.22 -10.42 8.53
N LEU A 15 -15.51 -9.56 9.51
CA LEU A 15 -15.52 -8.11 9.34
C LEU A 15 -14.16 -7.61 8.84
N MET A 16 -13.08 -8.16 9.38
CA MET A 16 -11.73 -7.85 8.91
C MET A 16 -11.52 -8.23 7.45
N GLY A 17 -11.91 -9.44 7.05
CA GLY A 17 -11.86 -9.88 5.67
C GLY A 17 -12.70 -8.99 4.75
N LEU A 18 -13.89 -8.60 5.19
CA LEU A 18 -14.81 -7.71 4.48
C LEU A 18 -14.19 -6.31 4.31
N ALA A 19 -13.61 -5.75 5.37
CA ALA A 19 -12.90 -4.47 5.32
C ALA A 19 -11.84 -4.52 4.22
N VAL A 20 -10.87 -5.45 4.32
CA VAL A 20 -9.77 -5.54 3.36
C VAL A 20 -10.28 -5.83 1.93
N THR A 21 -11.31 -6.65 1.77
CA THR A 21 -11.91 -6.92 0.44
C THR A 21 -12.55 -5.67 -0.17
N SER A 22 -13.20 -4.85 0.64
CA SER A 22 -13.82 -3.60 0.22
C SER A 22 -12.85 -2.42 0.05
N SER A 23 -11.55 -2.63 0.33
CA SER A 23 -10.53 -1.56 0.27
C SER A 23 -10.32 -0.96 -1.11
N CYS A 24 -10.76 -1.63 -2.18
CA CYS A 24 -10.75 -1.09 -3.54
C CYS A 24 -11.92 -0.15 -3.85
N ILE A 25 -12.98 -0.13 -3.03
CA ILE A 25 -14.19 0.67 -3.27
C ILE A 25 -14.00 2.06 -2.64
N VAL A 26 -13.37 2.98 -3.39
CA VAL A 26 -13.04 4.34 -2.92
C VAL A 26 -13.85 5.43 -3.66
N ILE A 27 -14.69 5.05 -4.62
CA ILE A 27 -15.61 5.96 -5.32
C ILE A 27 -16.63 6.64 -4.40
N VAL A 28 -16.96 6.03 -3.25
CA VAL A 28 -17.89 6.57 -2.24
C VAL A 28 -17.10 6.94 -0.99
N GLU A 29 -17.43 8.10 -0.38
CA GLU A 29 -16.84 8.56 0.88
C GLU A 29 -17.92 8.79 1.95
N PRO A 30 -17.77 8.24 3.17
CA PRO A 30 -16.69 7.34 3.62
C PRO A 30 -16.73 5.99 2.89
N ALA A 31 -15.56 5.42 2.60
CA ALA A 31 -15.50 4.13 1.91
C ALA A 31 -16.05 3.02 2.82
N PRO A 32 -16.60 1.91 2.27
CA PRO A 32 -17.04 0.78 3.09
C PRO A 32 -15.93 0.25 4.02
N TYR A 33 -14.69 0.24 3.55
CA TYR A 33 -13.51 -0.08 4.35
C TYR A 33 -13.42 0.80 5.61
N ASP A 34 -13.69 2.10 5.50
CA ASP A 34 -13.53 3.05 6.61
C ASP A 34 -14.54 2.80 7.72
N ILE A 35 -15.80 2.60 7.33
CA ILE A 35 -16.89 2.29 8.26
C ILE A 35 -16.57 0.99 9.02
N ILE A 36 -16.11 -0.04 8.31
CA ILE A 36 -15.83 -1.34 8.93
C ILE A 36 -14.61 -1.26 9.85
N ILE A 37 -13.54 -0.55 9.49
CA ILE A 37 -12.36 -0.39 10.36
C ILE A 37 -12.72 0.34 11.66
N VAL A 38 -13.50 1.42 11.60
CA VAL A 38 -13.98 2.14 12.79
C VAL A 38 -14.84 1.24 13.66
N MET A 39 -15.71 0.43 13.05
CA MET A 39 -16.54 -0.54 13.76
C MET A 39 -15.68 -1.62 14.45
N ILE A 40 -14.68 -2.17 13.76
CA ILE A 40 -13.77 -3.16 14.34
C ILE A 40 -12.97 -2.54 15.49
N PHE A 41 -12.54 -1.28 15.37
CA PHE A 41 -11.86 -0.58 16.45
C PHE A 41 -12.76 -0.46 17.70
N GLY A 42 -13.96 0.13 17.54
CA GLY A 42 -14.88 0.36 18.65
C GLY A 42 -15.34 -0.93 19.34
N LEU A 43 -15.82 -1.90 18.56
CA LEU A 43 -16.21 -3.21 19.09
C LEU A 43 -15.00 -3.97 19.64
N GLY A 44 -13.85 -3.85 18.99
CA GLY A 44 -12.62 -4.55 19.36
C GLY A 44 -12.08 -4.10 20.72
N MET A 45 -12.16 -2.80 21.01
CA MET A 45 -11.86 -2.25 22.32
C MET A 45 -12.92 -2.66 23.35
N ALA A 46 -14.20 -2.49 23.05
CA ALA A 46 -15.30 -2.78 23.97
C ALA A 46 -15.34 -4.26 24.42
N PHE A 47 -15.00 -5.19 23.53
CA PHE A 47 -15.06 -6.63 23.79
C PHE A 47 -13.69 -7.31 23.97
N GLY A 48 -12.60 -6.55 24.12
CA GLY A 48 -11.25 -7.09 24.35
C GLY A 48 -10.75 -8.02 23.22
N ARG A 49 -11.09 -7.67 21.97
CA ARG A 49 -10.69 -8.40 20.75
C ARG A 49 -9.49 -7.78 20.04
N LEU A 50 -8.98 -6.66 20.53
CA LEU A 50 -7.66 -6.14 20.18
C LEU A 50 -6.69 -6.52 21.29
N LYS A 51 -5.60 -7.21 20.94
CA LYS A 51 -4.50 -7.51 21.86
C LYS A 51 -3.21 -6.99 21.28
N PHE A 52 -2.39 -6.43 22.16
CA PHE A 52 -1.14 -5.83 21.76
C PHE A 52 -0.02 -6.32 22.66
N ASN A 53 1.13 -6.61 22.05
CA ASN A 53 2.32 -7.03 22.77
C ASN A 53 3.19 -5.81 23.06
N LYS A 54 3.96 -5.84 24.15
CA LYS A 54 4.87 -4.73 24.51
C LYS A 54 5.79 -4.31 23.35
N SER A 55 6.37 -5.29 22.67
CA SER A 55 7.24 -5.05 21.50
C SER A 55 6.53 -4.46 20.27
N GLN A 56 5.19 -4.51 20.23
CA GLN A 56 4.37 -3.90 19.18
C GLN A 56 3.95 -2.46 19.52
N LEU A 57 3.91 -2.11 20.81
CA LEU A 57 3.33 -0.83 21.27
C LEU A 57 4.33 0.18 21.84
N GLU A 58 5.52 -0.20 22.29
CA GLU A 58 6.34 0.79 23.01
C GLU A 58 6.94 1.83 22.05
N THR A 59 8.00 1.47 21.31
CA THR A 59 8.71 2.44 20.47
C THR A 59 7.91 2.97 19.27
N PRO A 60 7.24 2.15 18.42
CA PRO A 60 6.56 2.67 17.24
C PRO A 60 5.35 3.52 17.57
N PHE A 61 4.59 3.18 18.63
CA PHE A 61 3.44 3.98 19.04
C PHE A 61 3.88 5.34 19.57
N PHE A 62 4.98 5.39 20.33
CA PHE A 62 5.56 6.67 20.76
C PHE A 62 5.94 7.55 19.57
N VAL A 63 6.65 6.99 18.58
CA VAL A 63 7.03 7.73 17.36
C VAL A 63 5.80 8.23 16.61
N VAL A 64 4.79 7.38 16.42
CA VAL A 64 3.53 7.79 15.76
C VAL A 64 2.75 8.82 16.59
N ALA A 65 2.76 8.72 17.91
CA ALA A 65 2.13 9.70 18.80
C ALA A 65 2.81 11.06 18.69
N VAL A 66 4.16 11.10 18.61
CA VAL A 66 4.89 12.35 18.33
C VAL A 66 4.49 12.91 16.97
N PHE A 67 4.32 12.08 15.94
CA PHE A 67 3.83 12.53 14.63
C PHE A 67 2.42 13.14 14.69
N ILE A 68 1.52 12.56 15.48
CA ILE A 68 0.19 13.13 15.75
C ILE A 68 0.32 14.49 16.44
N VAL A 69 1.19 14.60 17.45
CA VAL A 69 1.45 15.87 18.14
C VAL A 69 2.01 16.91 17.17
N CYS A 70 2.91 16.56 16.26
CA CYS A 70 3.37 17.47 15.21
C CYS A 70 2.23 17.97 14.32
N ASN A 71 1.28 17.11 13.95
CA ASN A 71 0.08 17.54 13.21
C ASN A 71 -0.76 18.53 14.02
N LEU A 72 -0.98 18.26 15.31
CA LEU A 72 -1.77 19.15 16.18
C LEU A 72 -1.08 20.50 16.41
N ILE A 73 0.24 20.50 16.59
CA ILE A 73 1.03 21.73 16.74
C ILE A 73 0.99 22.55 15.45
N SER A 74 1.13 21.91 14.29
CA SER A 74 1.11 22.61 13.00
C SER A 74 -0.27 23.16 12.63
N MET A 75 -1.34 22.73 13.31
CA MET A 75 -2.68 23.31 13.18
C MET A 75 -2.84 24.67 13.87
N PHE A 76 -1.84 25.15 14.63
CA PHE A 76 -1.93 26.45 15.27
C PHE A 76 -1.82 27.58 14.24
N GLY A 77 -2.87 28.40 14.11
CA GLY A 77 -2.89 29.55 13.21
C GLY A 77 -3.07 29.21 11.72
N ILE A 78 -3.66 28.06 11.40
CA ILE A 78 -3.92 27.67 10.01
C ILE A 78 -4.96 28.57 9.32
N GLY A 79 -4.78 28.77 8.01
CA GLY A 79 -5.70 29.57 7.19
C GLY A 79 -7.09 28.93 7.07
N HIS A 80 -7.16 27.65 6.70
CA HIS A 80 -8.42 26.93 6.49
C HIS A 80 -8.65 25.83 7.52
N VAL A 81 -9.32 26.19 8.63
CA VAL A 81 -9.60 25.28 9.76
C VAL A 81 -10.34 24.02 9.34
N GLY A 82 -11.42 24.14 8.56
CA GLY A 82 -12.24 22.98 8.17
C GLY A 82 -11.44 21.94 7.37
N ARG A 83 -10.59 22.39 6.44
CA ARG A 83 -9.71 21.52 5.64
C ARG A 83 -8.59 20.92 6.50
N GLY A 84 -8.00 21.71 7.40
CA GLY A 84 -6.96 21.21 8.30
C GLY A 84 -7.47 20.12 9.24
N VAL A 85 -8.66 20.32 9.80
CA VAL A 85 -9.32 19.32 10.65
C VAL A 85 -9.66 18.06 9.85
N SER A 86 -10.28 18.19 8.67
CA SER A 86 -10.65 17.02 7.87
C SER A 86 -9.41 16.22 7.43
N TYR A 87 -8.35 16.90 6.97
CA TYR A 87 -7.11 16.27 6.58
C TYR A 87 -6.43 15.54 7.75
N PHE A 88 -6.35 16.20 8.91
CA PHE A 88 -5.83 15.58 10.13
C PHE A 88 -6.65 14.35 10.54
N LEU A 89 -7.98 14.43 10.50
CA LEU A 89 -8.86 13.32 10.87
C LEU A 89 -8.64 12.10 9.95
N VAL A 90 -8.42 12.30 8.65
CA VAL A 90 -8.09 11.20 7.73
C VAL A 90 -6.72 10.60 8.09
N THR A 91 -5.70 11.42 8.35
CA THR A 91 -4.37 10.94 8.79
C THR A 91 -4.47 10.15 10.10
N PHE A 92 -5.18 10.67 11.09
CA PHE A 92 -5.41 10.03 12.38
C PHE A 92 -6.17 8.70 12.23
N TYR A 93 -7.21 8.68 11.39
CA TYR A 93 -7.96 7.47 11.07
C TYR A 93 -7.07 6.39 10.43
N LEU A 94 -6.13 6.75 9.57
CA LEU A 94 -5.26 5.76 8.94
C LEU A 94 -4.21 5.20 9.91
N ILE A 95 -3.71 6.03 10.81
CA ILE A 95 -2.92 5.57 11.97
C ILE A 95 -3.76 4.61 12.83
N LEU A 96 -5.03 4.93 13.08
CA LEU A 96 -5.94 4.06 13.81
C LEU A 96 -6.12 2.71 13.09
N SER A 97 -6.26 2.73 11.77
CA SER A 97 -6.34 1.51 10.94
C SER A 97 -5.08 0.65 11.13
N TRP A 98 -3.89 1.26 11.10
CA TRP A 98 -2.62 0.56 11.41
C TRP A 98 -2.63 -0.10 12.80
N VAL A 99 -3.11 0.60 13.84
CA VAL A 99 -3.29 0.03 15.19
C VAL A 99 -4.26 -1.15 15.18
N VAL A 100 -5.39 -1.04 14.48
CA VAL A 100 -6.40 -2.11 14.37
C VAL A 100 -5.79 -3.37 13.75
N PHE A 101 -5.04 -3.27 12.66
CA PHE A 101 -4.37 -4.42 12.03
C PHE A 101 -3.44 -5.14 13.00
N ILE A 102 -2.63 -4.38 13.76
CA ILE A 102 -1.71 -4.93 14.76
C ILE A 102 -2.49 -5.62 15.90
N GLY A 103 -3.54 -4.97 16.40
CA GLY A 103 -4.35 -5.46 17.52
C GLY A 103 -5.10 -6.76 17.19
N ILE A 104 -5.64 -6.87 15.97
CA ILE A 104 -6.28 -8.08 15.47
C ILE A 104 -5.25 -9.20 15.29
N TYR A 105 -4.05 -8.89 14.76
CA TYR A 105 -2.99 -9.89 14.69
C TYR A 105 -2.54 -10.35 16.09
N GLY A 106 -2.38 -9.46 17.06
CA GLY A 106 -2.01 -9.84 18.42
C GLY A 106 -3.05 -10.72 19.11
N LYS A 107 -4.33 -10.63 18.72
CA LYS A 107 -5.41 -11.48 19.24
C LYS A 107 -5.50 -12.83 18.52
N TYR A 108 -5.47 -12.86 17.19
CA TYR A 108 -5.82 -14.04 16.38
C TYR A 108 -4.63 -14.64 15.61
N GLY A 109 -3.46 -14.01 15.67
CA GLY A 109 -2.20 -14.50 15.12
C GLY A 109 -2.24 -14.78 13.61
N GLU A 110 -1.77 -15.96 13.23
CA GLU A 110 -1.57 -16.37 11.83
C GLU A 110 -2.84 -16.37 10.98
N VAL A 111 -4.01 -16.56 11.61
CA VAL A 111 -5.29 -16.54 10.90
C VAL A 111 -5.55 -15.15 10.29
N THR A 112 -5.17 -14.07 10.99
CA THR A 112 -5.30 -12.69 10.52
C THR A 112 -4.55 -12.48 9.21
N LYS A 113 -3.31 -12.97 9.09
CA LYS A 113 -2.51 -12.83 7.87
C LYS A 113 -3.17 -13.50 6.67
N LYS A 114 -3.72 -14.71 6.86
CA LYS A 114 -4.41 -15.45 5.81
C LYS A 114 -5.64 -14.69 5.32
N ILE A 115 -6.41 -14.13 6.24
CA ILE A 115 -7.63 -13.37 5.93
C ILE A 115 -7.30 -12.05 5.22
N ILE A 116 -6.30 -11.31 5.70
CA ILE A 116 -5.84 -10.08 5.05
C ILE A 116 -5.39 -10.39 3.62
N MET A 117 -4.51 -11.37 3.43
CA MET A 117 -3.99 -11.68 2.09
C MET A 117 -5.06 -12.22 1.16
N LEU A 118 -6.00 -13.01 1.66
CA LEU A 118 -7.16 -13.47 0.86
C LEU A 118 -8.04 -12.29 0.45
N GLY A 119 -8.47 -11.46 1.41
CA GLY A 119 -9.33 -10.30 1.14
C GLY A 119 -8.65 -9.31 0.21
N TYR A 120 -7.36 -9.06 0.40
CA TYR A 120 -6.60 -8.15 -0.46
C TYR A 120 -6.43 -8.72 -1.87
N THR A 121 -6.20 -10.03 -2.00
CA THR A 121 -6.14 -10.70 -3.32
C THR A 121 -7.48 -10.57 -4.05
N ILE A 122 -8.61 -10.75 -3.36
CA ILE A 122 -9.95 -10.58 -3.95
C ILE A 122 -10.14 -9.12 -4.38
N ALA A 123 -9.81 -8.15 -3.52
CA ALA A 123 -9.94 -6.73 -3.83
C ALA A 123 -9.13 -6.32 -5.08
N VAL A 124 -7.87 -6.75 -5.15
CA VAL A 124 -6.98 -6.48 -6.29
C VAL A 124 -7.48 -7.14 -7.55
N PHE A 125 -7.82 -8.44 -7.49
CA PHE A 125 -8.30 -9.18 -8.65
C PHE A 125 -9.57 -8.54 -9.22
N PHE A 126 -10.56 -8.29 -8.36
CA PHE A 126 -11.83 -7.69 -8.77
C PHE A 126 -11.65 -6.29 -9.35
N SER A 127 -10.88 -5.44 -8.68
CA SER A 127 -10.63 -4.07 -9.17
C SER A 127 -9.84 -4.05 -10.48
N ALA A 128 -8.86 -4.94 -10.65
CA ALA A 128 -8.09 -5.03 -11.88
C ALA A 128 -8.94 -5.54 -13.05
N VAL A 129 -9.81 -6.53 -12.83
CA VAL A 129 -10.77 -7.01 -13.85
C VAL A 129 -11.69 -5.87 -14.29
N ILE A 130 -12.30 -5.13 -13.35
CA ILE A 130 -13.14 -3.97 -13.68
C ILE A 130 -12.34 -2.94 -14.46
N GLY A 131 -11.12 -2.62 -14.00
CA GLY A 131 -10.27 -1.64 -14.65
C GLY A 131 -9.90 -2.00 -16.09
N ILE A 132 -9.59 -3.28 -16.36
CA ILE A 132 -9.28 -3.79 -17.70
C ILE A 132 -10.53 -3.79 -18.58
N LEU A 133 -11.64 -4.33 -18.10
CA LEU A 133 -12.88 -4.38 -18.87
C LEU A 133 -13.42 -3.00 -19.19
N ALA A 134 -13.33 -2.06 -18.25
CA ALA A 134 -13.67 -0.68 -18.48
C ALA A 134 -12.78 -0.06 -19.54
N TYR A 135 -11.44 -0.20 -19.41
CA TYR A 135 -10.48 0.39 -20.35
C TYR A 135 -10.74 -0.02 -21.81
N PHE A 136 -11.10 -1.28 -22.05
CA PHE A 136 -11.44 -1.77 -23.39
C PHE A 136 -12.93 -1.59 -23.77
N HIS A 137 -13.68 -0.80 -23.01
CA HIS A 137 -15.09 -0.49 -23.22
C HIS A 137 -15.99 -1.75 -23.34
N VAL A 138 -15.60 -2.85 -22.67
CA VAL A 138 -16.32 -4.13 -22.72
C VAL A 138 -17.58 -4.13 -21.84
N ILE A 139 -17.57 -3.33 -20.77
CA ILE A 139 -18.69 -3.22 -19.81
C ILE A 139 -19.45 -1.90 -20.00
N PRO A 140 -20.76 -1.88 -19.69
CA PRO A 140 -21.52 -0.62 -19.66
C PRO A 140 -21.00 0.31 -18.57
N PHE A 141 -21.27 1.61 -18.71
CA PHE A 141 -20.86 2.67 -17.77
C PHE A 141 -19.34 2.75 -17.54
N TYR A 142 -18.53 2.27 -18.47
CA TYR A 142 -17.07 2.24 -18.38
C TYR A 142 -16.44 3.60 -18.06
N GLU A 143 -17.08 4.70 -18.48
CA GLU A 143 -16.67 6.09 -18.23
C GLU A 143 -16.47 6.39 -16.74
N HIS A 144 -17.17 5.69 -15.84
CA HIS A 144 -17.02 5.88 -14.38
C HIS A 144 -15.72 5.27 -13.84
N PHE A 145 -15.09 4.38 -14.60
CA PHE A 145 -13.90 3.62 -14.21
C PHE A 145 -12.65 4.02 -15.01
N ILE A 146 -12.76 5.03 -15.88
CA ILE A 146 -11.68 5.63 -16.65
C ILE A 146 -11.62 7.12 -16.31
N LYS A 147 -10.40 7.66 -16.16
CA LYS A 147 -10.18 9.09 -15.97
C LYS A 147 -8.98 9.54 -16.80
N PHE A 148 -9.17 10.55 -17.64
CA PHE A 148 -8.14 11.06 -18.57
C PHE A 148 -7.53 9.94 -19.46
N GLY A 149 -8.37 9.03 -19.96
CA GLY A 149 -7.91 7.88 -20.75
C GLY A 149 -7.18 6.79 -19.95
N ARG A 150 -7.14 6.88 -18.61
CA ARG A 150 -6.42 5.96 -17.73
C ARG A 150 -7.39 5.15 -16.89
N SER A 151 -7.10 3.86 -16.70
CA SER A 151 -7.91 3.02 -15.82
C SER A 151 -7.78 3.48 -14.36
N VAL A 152 -8.91 3.77 -13.72
CA VAL A 152 -8.99 4.06 -12.27
C VAL A 152 -9.76 2.98 -11.51
N ALA A 153 -10.49 2.12 -12.23
CA ALA A 153 -11.36 1.11 -11.64
C ALA A 153 -12.23 1.73 -10.53
N LEU A 154 -12.24 1.14 -9.34
CA LEU A 154 -13.04 1.59 -8.20
C LEU A 154 -12.36 2.69 -7.35
N PHE A 155 -11.32 3.34 -7.90
CA PHE A 155 -10.60 4.46 -7.28
C PHE A 155 -10.91 5.80 -7.95
N LYS A 156 -10.52 6.89 -7.29
CA LYS A 156 -10.68 8.27 -7.79
C LYS A 156 -9.47 8.79 -8.59
N ASP A 157 -8.32 8.11 -8.47
CA ASP A 157 -7.05 8.52 -9.06
C ASP A 157 -6.27 7.27 -9.55
N PRO A 158 -5.84 7.24 -10.83
CA PRO A 158 -5.06 6.12 -11.38
C PRO A 158 -3.71 5.91 -10.67
N ASN A 159 -3.13 6.97 -10.08
CA ASN A 159 -1.89 6.90 -9.32
C ASN A 159 -2.04 6.18 -7.97
N VAL A 160 -3.28 5.99 -7.49
CA VAL A 160 -3.58 5.17 -6.31
C VAL A 160 -3.92 3.74 -6.73
N PHE A 161 -4.69 3.60 -7.82
CA PHE A 161 -5.10 2.30 -8.37
C PHE A 161 -3.89 1.44 -8.75
N GLY A 162 -2.92 1.95 -9.51
CA GLY A 162 -1.76 1.17 -9.94
C GLY A 162 -0.98 0.58 -8.76
N PRO A 163 -0.49 1.39 -7.81
CA PRO A 163 0.28 0.91 -6.65
C PRO A 163 -0.49 -0.04 -5.73
N PHE A 164 -1.81 0.11 -5.64
CA PHE A 164 -2.67 -0.78 -4.85
C PHE A 164 -2.58 -2.26 -5.30
N LEU A 165 -2.31 -2.53 -6.58
CA LEU A 165 -2.25 -3.90 -7.12
C LEU A 165 -0.91 -4.61 -6.80
N ILE A 166 0.17 -3.84 -6.65
CA ILE A 166 1.55 -4.35 -6.59
C ILE A 166 1.77 -5.39 -5.48
N PRO A 167 1.31 -5.20 -4.23
CA PRO A 167 1.52 -6.19 -3.16
C PRO A 167 0.96 -7.58 -3.52
N VAL A 168 -0.21 -7.65 -4.14
CA VAL A 168 -0.82 -8.93 -4.54
C VAL A 168 -0.10 -9.52 -5.75
N ILE A 169 0.46 -8.70 -6.64
CA ILE A 169 1.32 -9.20 -7.73
C ILE A 169 2.55 -9.89 -7.16
N LEU A 170 3.23 -9.31 -6.16
CA LEU A 170 4.34 -9.97 -5.46
C LEU A 170 3.89 -11.28 -4.81
N TYR A 171 2.72 -11.28 -4.17
CA TYR A 171 2.15 -12.49 -3.57
C TYR A 171 1.82 -13.56 -4.61
N ALA A 172 1.36 -13.16 -5.81
CA ALA A 172 1.12 -14.06 -6.92
C ALA A 172 2.42 -14.69 -7.41
N VAL A 173 3.50 -13.91 -7.59
CA VAL A 173 4.83 -14.42 -7.96
C VAL A 173 5.28 -15.52 -7.00
N TYR A 174 5.14 -15.29 -5.69
CA TYR A 174 5.45 -16.30 -4.68
C TYR A 174 4.62 -17.58 -4.85
N ASN A 175 3.30 -17.44 -4.99
CA ASN A 175 2.42 -18.59 -5.08
C ASN A 175 2.52 -19.35 -6.41
N ILE A 176 2.86 -18.72 -7.53
CA ILE A 176 3.10 -19.42 -8.80
C ILE A 176 4.23 -20.45 -8.63
N ILE A 177 5.28 -20.06 -7.93
CA ILE A 177 6.43 -20.92 -7.64
C ILE A 177 6.05 -22.02 -6.63
N CYS A 178 5.45 -21.64 -5.50
CA CYS A 178 5.23 -22.56 -4.39
C CYS A 178 4.01 -23.49 -4.56
N LYS A 179 3.04 -23.15 -5.41
CA LYS A 179 1.85 -23.97 -5.66
C LYS A 179 2.03 -24.86 -6.88
N VAL A 180 1.23 -25.94 -6.93
CA VAL A 180 1.23 -26.94 -7.99
C VAL A 180 -0.16 -27.08 -8.62
N LYS A 181 -0.22 -27.66 -9.82
CA LYS A 181 -1.47 -28.00 -10.55
C LYS A 181 -2.40 -26.77 -10.73
N MET A 182 -3.72 -26.95 -10.59
CA MET A 182 -4.73 -25.90 -10.81
C MET A 182 -4.51 -24.63 -9.98
N GLN A 183 -3.98 -24.76 -8.76
CA GLN A 183 -3.72 -23.59 -7.92
C GLN A 183 -2.68 -22.65 -8.55
N ARG A 184 -1.67 -23.20 -9.26
CA ARG A 184 -0.66 -22.38 -9.95
C ARG A 184 -1.29 -21.51 -11.03
N TYR A 185 -2.20 -22.06 -11.83
CA TYR A 185 -2.85 -21.32 -12.92
C TYR A 185 -3.70 -20.15 -12.41
N ILE A 186 -4.37 -20.30 -11.27
CA ILE A 186 -5.10 -19.19 -10.62
C ILE A 186 -4.14 -18.03 -10.32
N TRP A 187 -2.96 -18.31 -9.76
CA TRP A 187 -1.99 -17.27 -9.45
C TRP A 187 -1.33 -16.66 -10.69
N VAL A 188 -1.16 -17.43 -11.78
CA VAL A 188 -0.76 -16.89 -13.08
C VAL A 188 -1.81 -15.90 -13.60
N CYS A 189 -3.10 -16.24 -13.51
CA CYS A 189 -4.18 -15.31 -13.88
C CYS A 189 -4.17 -14.04 -13.03
N VAL A 190 -4.03 -14.17 -11.70
CA VAL A 190 -3.91 -13.01 -10.79
C VAL A 190 -2.70 -12.14 -11.16
N TYR A 191 -1.56 -12.74 -11.47
CA TYR A 191 -0.36 -12.02 -11.90
C TYR A 191 -0.56 -11.25 -13.21
N ILE A 192 -1.15 -11.89 -14.23
CA ILE A 192 -1.41 -11.26 -15.54
C ILE A 192 -2.40 -10.11 -15.39
N ILE A 193 -3.53 -10.35 -14.73
CA ILE A 193 -4.58 -9.34 -14.52
C ILE A 193 -4.05 -8.17 -13.67
N GLY A 194 -3.31 -8.44 -12.60
CA GLY A 194 -2.70 -7.40 -11.79
C GLY A 194 -1.68 -6.57 -12.58
N THR A 195 -0.80 -7.23 -13.35
CA THR A 195 0.20 -6.58 -14.21
C THR A 195 -0.48 -5.67 -15.26
N LEU A 196 -1.50 -6.19 -15.95
CA LEU A 196 -2.29 -5.40 -16.91
C LEU A 196 -2.94 -4.19 -16.25
N GLY A 197 -3.53 -4.35 -15.07
CA GLY A 197 -4.11 -3.23 -14.31
C GLY A 197 -3.07 -2.14 -13.98
N VAL A 198 -1.86 -2.52 -13.59
CA VAL A 198 -0.75 -1.57 -13.33
C VAL A 198 -0.37 -0.83 -14.62
N LEU A 199 -0.27 -1.53 -15.75
CA LEU A 199 0.06 -0.93 -17.04
C LEU A 199 -1.02 0.07 -17.49
N LEU A 200 -2.28 -0.35 -17.46
CA LEU A 200 -3.44 0.46 -17.86
C LEU A 200 -3.76 1.62 -16.90
N SER A 201 -3.11 1.67 -15.73
CA SER A 201 -3.16 2.85 -14.87
C SER A 201 -2.34 4.03 -15.45
N PHE A 202 -1.42 3.79 -16.38
CA PHE A 202 -0.51 4.79 -16.99
C PHE A 202 0.15 5.74 -15.97
N SER A 203 0.47 5.21 -14.78
CA SER A 203 1.19 5.91 -13.74
C SER A 203 2.67 5.53 -13.79
N ARG A 204 3.52 6.45 -14.27
CA ARG A 204 4.99 6.28 -14.27
C ARG A 204 5.52 5.88 -12.90
N ALA A 205 5.04 6.54 -11.85
CA ALA A 205 5.42 6.24 -10.47
C ALA A 205 4.97 4.82 -10.03
N ALA A 206 3.82 4.32 -10.51
CA ALA A 206 3.39 2.95 -10.25
C ALA A 206 4.23 1.92 -11.01
N TRP A 207 4.65 2.21 -12.24
CA TRP A 207 5.53 1.31 -13.01
C TRP A 207 6.91 1.19 -12.36
N ILE A 208 7.48 2.31 -11.93
CA ILE A 208 8.75 2.33 -11.17
C ILE A 208 8.59 1.59 -9.84
N ASN A 209 7.50 1.84 -9.11
CA ASN A 209 7.18 1.10 -7.89
C ASN A 209 7.12 -0.41 -8.15
N TYR A 210 6.45 -0.84 -9.22
CA TYR A 210 6.32 -2.26 -9.54
C TYR A 210 7.68 -2.88 -9.84
N ALA A 211 8.50 -2.25 -10.67
CA ALA A 211 9.84 -2.73 -11.01
C ALA A 211 10.75 -2.84 -9.76
N ILE A 212 10.76 -1.81 -8.91
CA ILE A 212 11.57 -1.78 -7.67
C ILE A 212 11.08 -2.82 -6.67
N SER A 213 9.78 -2.84 -6.39
CA SER A 213 9.15 -3.79 -5.48
C SER A 213 9.43 -5.24 -5.91
N LEU A 214 9.24 -5.55 -7.19
CA LEU A 214 9.49 -6.90 -7.72
C LEU A 214 10.97 -7.26 -7.62
N SER A 215 11.87 -6.35 -7.97
CA SER A 215 13.31 -6.57 -7.93
C SER A 215 13.79 -6.84 -6.50
N ILE A 216 13.40 -6.00 -5.53
CA ILE A 216 13.77 -6.18 -4.12
C ILE A 216 13.19 -7.47 -3.56
N PHE A 217 11.93 -7.77 -3.89
CA PHE A 217 11.28 -9.00 -3.45
C PHE A 217 12.02 -10.25 -3.95
N LEU A 218 12.36 -10.28 -5.24
CA LEU A 218 13.12 -11.37 -5.85
C LEU A 218 14.55 -11.46 -5.31
N LEU A 219 15.20 -10.34 -4.99
CA LEU A 219 16.53 -10.33 -4.39
C LEU A 219 16.52 -10.94 -2.98
N ILE A 220 15.61 -10.47 -2.11
CA ILE A 220 15.48 -10.97 -0.73
C ILE A 220 15.15 -12.46 -0.74
N TRP A 221 14.19 -12.84 -1.57
CA TRP A 221 13.80 -14.24 -1.68
C TRP A 221 14.91 -15.09 -2.31
N GLY A 222 15.59 -14.57 -3.33
CA GLY A 222 16.71 -15.21 -4.04
C GLY A 222 17.91 -15.51 -3.14
N ILE A 223 18.26 -14.59 -2.22
CA ILE A 223 19.29 -14.84 -1.20
C ILE A 223 18.95 -16.10 -0.38
N ARG A 224 17.68 -16.35 -0.08
CA ARG A 224 17.26 -17.56 0.63
C ARG A 224 17.35 -18.81 -0.24
N LEU A 225 17.02 -18.70 -1.53
CA LEU A 225 17.14 -19.81 -2.49
C LEU A 225 18.57 -20.33 -2.61
N ASN A 226 19.57 -19.52 -2.28
CA ASN A 226 20.96 -19.98 -2.29
C ASN A 226 21.24 -21.14 -1.34
N LYS A 227 20.44 -21.28 -0.27
CA LYS A 227 20.50 -22.40 0.67
C LYS A 227 19.81 -23.68 0.16
N GLU A 228 19.06 -23.59 -0.94
CA GLU A 228 18.29 -24.70 -1.51
C GLU A 228 19.08 -25.43 -2.63
N GLY A 229 18.70 -26.68 -2.91
CA GLY A 229 19.38 -27.51 -3.93
C GLY A 229 19.23 -26.98 -5.38
N ILE A 230 20.16 -27.40 -6.26
CA ILE A 230 20.22 -26.99 -7.68
C ILE A 230 18.89 -27.21 -8.43
N VAL A 231 18.17 -28.29 -8.12
CA VAL A 231 16.88 -28.61 -8.77
C VAL A 231 15.82 -27.55 -8.46
N PHE A 232 15.77 -27.05 -7.22
CA PHE A 232 14.85 -26.00 -6.80
C PHE A 232 15.18 -24.66 -7.49
N LYS A 233 16.47 -24.30 -7.54
CA LYS A 233 16.95 -23.11 -8.27
C LYS A 233 16.56 -23.15 -9.75
N LYS A 234 16.73 -24.30 -10.42
CA LYS A 234 16.31 -24.48 -11.82
C LYS A 234 14.80 -24.34 -12.01
N SER A 235 14.00 -24.84 -11.07
CA SER A 235 12.53 -24.70 -11.13
C SER A 235 12.10 -23.24 -11.01
N ILE A 236 12.71 -22.49 -10.09
CA ILE A 236 12.42 -21.08 -9.90
C ILE A 236 12.89 -20.25 -11.09
N PHE A 237 14.08 -20.50 -11.59
CA PHE A 237 14.58 -19.84 -12.80
C PHE A 237 13.60 -20.01 -13.96
N LYS A 238 13.09 -21.23 -14.20
CA LYS A 238 12.07 -21.47 -15.24
C LYS A 238 10.79 -20.66 -15.01
N VAL A 239 10.34 -20.55 -13.76
CA VAL A 239 9.14 -19.76 -13.44
C VAL A 239 9.39 -18.28 -13.67
N ILE A 240 10.50 -17.73 -13.18
CA ILE A 240 10.88 -16.33 -13.39
C ILE A 240 10.99 -16.03 -14.89
N THR A 241 11.68 -16.87 -15.67
CA THR A 241 11.78 -16.71 -17.12
C THR A 241 10.40 -16.75 -17.77
N GLY A 242 9.52 -17.69 -17.38
CA GLY A 242 8.15 -17.77 -17.89
C GLY A 242 7.32 -16.52 -17.55
N MET A 243 7.50 -15.95 -16.36
CA MET A 243 6.85 -14.71 -15.94
C MET A 243 7.37 -13.51 -16.73
N THR A 244 8.69 -13.41 -16.93
CA THR A 244 9.28 -12.36 -17.77
C THR A 244 8.80 -12.43 -19.21
N ILE A 245 8.75 -13.63 -19.79
CA ILE A 245 8.19 -13.83 -21.14
C ILE A 245 6.73 -13.38 -21.16
N THR A 246 5.93 -13.82 -20.20
CA THR A 246 4.51 -13.44 -20.08
C THR A 246 4.36 -11.92 -19.98
N PHE A 247 5.17 -11.27 -19.15
CA PHE A 247 5.19 -9.82 -18.97
C PHE A 247 5.51 -9.10 -20.28
N VAL A 248 6.56 -9.52 -20.99
CA VAL A 248 6.95 -8.93 -22.29
C VAL A 248 5.87 -9.15 -23.33
N THR A 249 5.27 -10.35 -23.41
CA THR A 249 4.18 -10.65 -24.32
C THR A 249 2.95 -9.78 -24.03
N VAL A 250 2.58 -9.61 -22.77
CA VAL A 250 1.47 -8.75 -22.36
C VAL A 250 1.70 -7.31 -22.77
N ILE A 251 2.90 -6.77 -22.54
CA ILE A 251 3.25 -5.41 -22.97
C ILE A 251 3.22 -5.29 -24.49
N TYR A 252 3.81 -6.25 -25.20
CA TYR A 252 3.84 -6.25 -26.66
C TYR A 252 2.43 -6.24 -27.26
N ILE A 253 1.53 -7.09 -26.74
CA ILE A 253 0.12 -7.12 -27.17
C ILE A 253 -0.56 -5.80 -26.85
N ALA A 254 -0.38 -5.26 -25.65
CA ALA A 254 -0.98 -3.99 -25.25
C ALA A 254 -0.51 -2.83 -26.16
N LEU A 255 0.80 -2.72 -26.40
CA LEU A 255 1.39 -1.68 -27.27
C LEU A 255 1.12 -1.88 -28.76
N SER A 256 0.60 -3.04 -29.17
CA SER A 256 0.13 -3.26 -30.54
C SER A 256 -1.19 -2.54 -30.84
N MET A 257 -1.88 -2.03 -29.80
CA MET A 257 -3.09 -1.23 -29.93
C MET A 257 -2.71 0.26 -30.01
N GLU A 258 -3.17 0.95 -31.06
CA GLU A 258 -2.78 2.33 -31.35
C GLU A 258 -3.09 3.29 -30.19
N ASP A 259 -4.29 3.22 -29.60
CA ASP A 259 -4.69 4.07 -28.47
C ASP A 259 -3.79 3.86 -27.23
N VAL A 260 -3.44 2.60 -26.93
CA VAL A 260 -2.57 2.24 -25.80
C VAL A 260 -1.16 2.75 -26.06
N SER A 261 -0.66 2.60 -27.29
CA SER A 261 0.68 3.03 -27.69
C SER A 261 0.82 4.55 -27.65
N ASN A 262 -0.14 5.29 -28.19
CA ASN A 262 -0.15 6.74 -28.20
C ASN A 262 -0.14 7.31 -26.78
N LEU A 263 -1.01 6.80 -25.91
CA LEU A 263 -1.03 7.19 -24.51
C LEU A 263 0.24 6.76 -23.78
N PHE A 264 0.81 5.59 -24.11
CA PHE A 264 2.09 5.16 -23.54
C PHE A 264 3.22 6.13 -23.90
N ILE A 265 3.34 6.52 -25.17
CA ILE A 265 4.38 7.46 -25.64
C ILE A 265 4.22 8.81 -24.96
N GLU A 266 3.00 9.35 -24.92
CA GLU A 266 2.70 10.60 -24.23
C GLU A 266 3.14 10.52 -22.76
N ARG A 267 2.79 9.44 -22.06
CA ARG A 267 3.06 9.29 -20.63
C ARG A 267 4.50 8.90 -20.33
N PHE A 268 5.22 8.31 -21.27
CA PHE A 268 6.64 7.95 -21.12
C PHE A 268 7.55 9.17 -21.32
N SER A 269 7.17 10.09 -22.21
CA SER A 269 7.90 11.33 -22.43
C SER A 269 7.85 12.29 -21.24
N TYR A 270 8.83 13.19 -21.19
CA TYR A 270 8.84 14.32 -20.26
C TYR A 270 7.70 15.28 -20.61
N GLN A 271 6.97 15.76 -19.60
CA GLN A 271 5.76 16.56 -19.78
C GLN A 271 5.91 17.93 -19.12
N HIS A 272 5.20 18.95 -19.61
CA HIS A 272 5.30 20.32 -19.05
C HIS A 272 4.90 20.37 -17.57
N TYR A 273 3.86 19.63 -17.18
CA TYR A 273 3.41 19.53 -15.78
C TYR A 273 4.46 18.91 -14.86
N ASP A 274 5.50 18.24 -15.39
CA ASP A 274 6.61 17.75 -14.59
C ASP A 274 7.47 18.90 -14.05
N ASN A 275 7.69 19.96 -14.85
CA ASN A 275 8.38 21.18 -14.39
C ASN A 275 7.60 21.84 -13.25
N GLU A 276 6.30 22.07 -13.44
CA GLU A 276 5.42 22.67 -12.42
C GLU A 276 5.51 21.90 -11.10
N ARG A 277 5.54 20.58 -11.17
CA ARG A 277 5.67 19.72 -9.98
C ARG A 277 7.02 19.92 -9.28
N PHE A 278 8.14 19.94 -10.00
CA PHE A 278 9.45 20.13 -9.38
C PHE A 278 9.62 21.54 -8.82
N ASP A 279 9.10 22.55 -9.51
CA ASP A 279 9.10 23.95 -9.05
C ASP A 279 8.32 24.07 -7.73
N VAL A 280 7.15 23.45 -7.64
CA VAL A 280 6.35 23.42 -6.40
C VAL A 280 7.06 22.68 -5.28
N GLN A 281 7.80 21.61 -5.59
CA GLN A 281 8.61 20.92 -4.58
C GLN A 281 9.73 21.81 -4.05
N GLU A 282 10.42 22.56 -4.92
CA GLU A 282 11.45 23.51 -4.53
C GLU A 282 10.88 24.65 -3.67
N MET A 283 9.75 25.23 -4.09
CA MET A 283 9.05 26.27 -3.31
C MET A 283 8.62 25.76 -1.95
N ALA A 284 8.09 24.54 -1.86
CA ALA A 284 7.69 23.92 -0.60
C ALA A 284 8.89 23.68 0.33
N LEU A 285 10.04 23.26 -0.22
CA LEU A 285 11.29 23.13 0.55
C LEU A 285 11.72 24.49 1.10
N ALA A 286 11.72 25.54 0.28
CA ALA A 286 12.05 26.90 0.72
C ALA A 286 11.05 27.41 1.78
N ASN A 287 9.77 27.09 1.65
CA ASN A 287 8.73 27.48 2.60
C ASN A 287 8.89 26.76 3.96
N SER A 288 9.31 25.50 3.95
CA SER A 288 9.53 24.72 5.18
C SER A 288 10.63 25.31 6.08
N LEU A 289 11.59 26.04 5.51
CA LEU A 289 12.60 26.77 6.27
C LEU A 289 12.01 27.99 6.99
N LYS A 290 10.97 28.62 6.41
CA LYS A 290 10.26 29.75 7.02
C LYS A 290 9.28 29.28 8.10
N TYR A 291 8.69 28.10 7.93
CA TYR A 291 7.72 27.50 8.85
C TYR A 291 8.22 26.15 9.37
N PRO A 292 9.21 26.13 10.30
CA PRO A 292 9.85 24.89 10.76
C PRO A 292 8.91 23.95 11.52
N LEU A 293 7.80 24.46 12.06
CA LEU A 293 6.72 23.67 12.69
C LEU A 293 5.65 23.22 11.69
N GLY A 294 5.76 23.61 10.43
CA GLY A 294 4.79 23.35 9.36
C GLY A 294 3.68 24.38 9.28
N VAL A 295 3.03 24.46 8.12
CA VAL A 295 1.91 25.37 7.85
C VAL A 295 0.53 24.77 8.18
N GLY A 296 0.51 23.50 8.59
CA GLY A 296 -0.71 22.78 8.98
C GLY A 296 -1.16 21.71 7.99
N PRO A 297 -1.87 20.67 8.45
CA PRO A 297 -2.33 19.56 7.61
C PRO A 297 -3.26 20.05 6.49
N GLY A 298 -3.05 19.56 5.27
CA GLY A 298 -3.85 19.90 4.09
C GLY A 298 -3.78 21.38 3.67
N GLN A 299 -2.84 22.17 4.19
CA GLN A 299 -2.70 23.59 3.83
C GLN A 299 -1.75 23.81 2.66
N SER A 300 -0.96 22.81 2.24
CA SER A 300 0.06 23.02 1.21
C SER A 300 -0.53 23.46 -0.14
N GLU A 301 -1.71 22.97 -0.52
CA GLU A 301 -2.39 23.44 -1.74
C GLU A 301 -2.84 24.90 -1.69
N PHE A 302 -3.10 25.43 -0.49
CA PHE A 302 -3.53 26.82 -0.33
C PHE A 302 -2.34 27.76 -0.23
N VAL A 303 -1.25 27.31 0.40
CA VAL A 303 -0.05 28.13 0.58
C VAL A 303 0.82 28.17 -0.68
N LEU A 304 0.77 27.13 -1.51
CA LEU A 304 1.60 26.98 -2.71
C LEU A 304 0.80 27.11 -4.02
N ASP A 305 -0.51 27.37 -3.95
CA ASP A 305 -1.46 27.36 -5.07
C ASP A 305 -1.45 26.07 -5.94
N TYR A 306 -0.78 25.01 -5.47
CA TYR A 306 -0.59 23.76 -6.17
C TYR A 306 -0.32 22.61 -5.19
N ALA A 307 -0.72 21.39 -5.53
CA ALA A 307 -0.45 20.24 -4.69
C ALA A 307 1.04 19.84 -4.74
N THR A 308 1.64 19.61 -3.58
CA THR A 308 3.06 19.23 -3.46
C THR A 308 3.41 17.93 -4.18
N HIS A 309 2.39 17.08 -4.44
CA HIS A 309 2.51 15.82 -5.17
C HIS A 309 3.74 15.01 -4.74
N SER A 310 4.07 15.01 -3.46
CA SER A 310 5.20 14.27 -2.89
C SER A 310 4.95 14.12 -1.40
N LEU A 311 4.97 12.88 -0.92
CA LEU A 311 4.76 12.58 0.50
C LEU A 311 5.76 13.35 1.39
N TYR A 312 7.03 13.34 0.99
CA TYR A 312 8.11 13.91 1.79
C TYR A 312 7.96 15.42 1.91
N VAL A 313 7.75 16.08 0.77
CA VAL A 313 7.60 17.53 0.70
C VAL A 313 6.33 17.96 1.41
N ARG A 314 5.23 17.20 1.25
CA ARG A 314 4.00 17.49 1.98
C ARG A 314 4.21 17.43 3.48
N ILE A 315 4.72 16.31 4.00
CA ILE A 315 4.90 16.15 5.45
C ILE A 315 5.85 17.22 6.00
N LEU A 316 6.93 17.53 5.29
CA LEU A 316 7.85 18.59 5.70
C LEU A 316 7.18 19.97 5.71
N SER A 317 6.39 20.30 4.68
CA SER A 317 5.68 21.58 4.57
C SER A 317 4.55 21.71 5.60
N GLU A 318 3.75 20.66 5.79
CA GLU A 318 2.52 20.69 6.59
C GLU A 318 2.74 20.34 8.06
N ASN A 319 3.75 19.52 8.38
CA ASN A 319 4.03 19.04 9.74
C ASN A 319 5.42 19.44 10.26
N GLY A 320 6.20 20.16 9.46
CA GLY A 320 7.49 20.70 9.85
C GLY A 320 8.63 19.68 9.88
N ILE A 321 9.80 20.15 10.30
CA ILE A 321 11.05 19.38 10.30
C ILE A 321 10.95 18.17 11.25
N ILE A 322 10.39 18.36 12.43
CA ILE A 322 10.19 17.26 13.40
C ILE A 322 9.20 16.24 12.83
N GLY A 323 8.13 16.70 12.17
CA GLY A 323 7.14 15.83 11.55
C GLY A 323 7.76 14.88 10.53
N ILE A 324 8.54 15.40 9.58
CA ILE A 324 9.21 14.55 8.58
C ILE A 324 10.26 13.62 9.20
N LEU A 325 11.04 14.08 10.18
CA LEU A 325 12.06 13.25 10.83
C LEU A 325 11.42 12.07 11.55
N VAL A 326 10.37 12.31 12.34
CA VAL A 326 9.64 11.28 13.09
C VAL A 326 8.95 10.30 12.13
N PHE A 327 8.35 10.80 11.05
CA PHE A 327 7.78 9.95 10.01
C PHE A 327 8.85 9.05 9.36
N MET A 328 10.00 9.60 8.99
CA MET A 328 11.09 8.80 8.40
C MET A 328 11.67 7.77 9.38
N ILE A 329 11.81 8.13 10.66
CA ILE A 329 12.18 7.18 11.72
C ILE A 329 11.19 6.02 11.78
N PHE A 330 9.87 6.30 11.73
CA PHE A 330 8.85 5.26 11.71
C PHE A 330 8.96 4.33 10.50
N ILE A 331 9.20 4.86 9.30
CA ILE A 331 9.40 4.06 8.09
C ILE A 331 10.66 3.18 8.22
N ILE A 332 11.78 3.74 8.65
CA ILE A 332 13.05 3.00 8.82
C ILE A 332 12.88 1.88 9.86
N MET A 333 12.24 2.17 10.99
CA MET A 333 11.95 1.16 12.02
C MET A 333 11.08 0.03 11.47
N THR A 334 10.06 0.38 10.69
CA THR A 334 9.14 -0.58 10.08
C THR A 334 9.85 -1.47 9.05
N LEU A 335 10.71 -0.90 8.21
CA LEU A 335 11.55 -1.65 7.25
C LEU A 335 12.56 -2.57 7.95
N TYR A 336 13.25 -2.08 8.99
CA TYR A 336 14.14 -2.90 9.80
C TYR A 336 13.39 -4.07 10.45
N ARG A 337 12.20 -3.80 11.00
CA ARG A 337 11.36 -4.84 11.60
C ARG A 337 10.91 -5.88 10.58
N ALA A 338 10.62 -5.47 9.34
CA ALA A 338 10.22 -6.37 8.26
C ALA A 338 11.35 -7.35 7.92
N ILE A 339 12.58 -6.87 7.67
CA ILE A 339 13.75 -7.74 7.44
C ILE A 339 14.01 -8.63 8.65
N LYS A 340 14.02 -8.06 9.86
CA LYS A 340 14.29 -8.85 11.08
C LYS A 340 13.28 -9.97 11.28
N SER A 341 12.01 -9.70 11.02
CA SER A 341 10.93 -10.69 11.12
C SER A 341 11.05 -11.74 10.03
N TYR A 342 11.32 -11.33 8.79
CA TYR A 342 11.61 -12.25 7.69
C TYR A 342 12.80 -13.17 8.01
N SER A 343 13.92 -12.63 8.50
CA SER A 343 15.09 -13.43 8.86
C SER A 343 14.83 -14.41 10.02
N LYS A 344 13.89 -14.11 10.92
CA LYS A 344 13.53 -14.98 12.05
C LYS A 344 12.53 -16.07 11.67
N THR A 345 11.53 -15.75 10.83
CA THR A 345 10.40 -16.67 10.56
C THR A 345 10.37 -17.23 9.14
N GLU A 346 11.16 -16.65 8.22
CA GLU A 346 11.15 -16.92 6.78
C GLU A 346 9.76 -16.75 6.13
N ASP A 347 8.87 -16.01 6.79
CA ASP A 347 7.51 -15.78 6.30
C ASP A 347 7.53 -14.68 5.23
N ILE A 348 7.15 -15.06 4.02
CA ILE A 348 7.22 -14.23 2.82
C ILE A 348 6.44 -12.91 2.95
N ILE A 349 5.42 -12.85 3.80
CA ILE A 349 4.62 -11.63 3.97
C ILE A 349 5.48 -10.45 4.44
N TYR A 350 6.53 -10.70 5.21
CA TYR A 350 7.44 -9.67 5.70
C TYR A 350 8.38 -9.19 4.59
N ALA A 351 8.89 -10.09 3.75
CA ALA A 351 9.70 -9.72 2.58
C ALA A 351 8.86 -8.96 1.54
N LEU A 352 7.60 -9.37 1.35
CA LEU A 352 6.63 -8.68 0.51
C LEU A 352 6.35 -7.28 1.03
N ALA A 353 6.02 -7.13 2.32
CA ALA A 353 5.77 -5.82 2.91
C ALA A 353 7.00 -4.92 2.82
N PHE A 354 8.20 -5.44 3.10
CA PHE A 354 9.44 -4.69 2.95
C PHE A 354 9.63 -4.16 1.52
N ALA A 355 9.50 -5.04 0.52
CA ALA A 355 9.68 -4.66 -0.88
C ALA A 355 8.62 -3.66 -1.35
N ALA A 356 7.35 -3.88 -1.01
CA ALA A 356 6.24 -3.01 -1.36
C ALA A 356 6.34 -1.62 -0.68
N ILE A 357 6.77 -1.56 0.59
CA ILE A 357 6.99 -0.28 1.28
C ILE A 357 8.09 0.51 0.55
N ILE A 358 9.23 -0.11 0.22
CA ILE A 358 10.30 0.61 -0.52
C ILE A 358 9.80 1.12 -1.87
N GLY A 359 9.08 0.30 -2.63
CA GLY A 359 8.52 0.73 -3.90
C GLY A 359 7.53 1.89 -3.75
N ILE A 360 6.69 1.88 -2.71
CA ILE A 360 5.79 3.01 -2.39
C ILE A 360 6.60 4.24 -1.96
N MET A 361 7.66 4.10 -1.17
CA MET A 361 8.51 5.23 -0.80
C MET A 361 9.16 5.88 -2.03
N VAL A 362 9.60 5.10 -3.01
CA VAL A 362 10.11 5.65 -4.29
C VAL A 362 9.00 6.30 -5.11
N ASN A 363 7.83 5.68 -5.19
CA ASN A 363 6.64 6.28 -5.81
C ASN A 363 6.33 7.66 -5.19
N SER A 364 6.48 7.73 -3.86
CA SER A 364 6.13 8.87 -3.04
C SER A 364 7.03 10.10 -3.21
N ILE A 365 8.08 10.01 -4.02
CA ILE A 365 8.87 11.16 -4.47
C ILE A 365 8.00 12.09 -5.32
N THR A 366 7.07 11.53 -6.09
CA THR A 366 6.25 12.25 -7.07
C THR A 366 4.74 12.06 -6.87
N ILE A 367 4.34 11.37 -5.81
CA ILE A 367 2.93 11.17 -5.43
C ILE A 367 2.82 11.27 -3.92
N ASP A 368 1.69 11.77 -3.43
CA ASP A 368 1.37 11.71 -2.02
C ASP A 368 0.62 10.41 -1.70
N SER A 369 1.18 9.62 -0.79
CA SER A 369 0.67 8.32 -0.38
C SER A 369 0.18 8.28 1.08
N ILE A 370 0.19 9.41 1.81
CA ILE A 370 -0.16 9.41 3.25
C ILE A 370 -1.60 8.96 3.48
N HIS A 371 -2.50 9.22 2.52
CA HIS A 371 -3.90 8.82 2.61
C HIS A 371 -4.23 7.49 1.92
N TRP A 372 -3.22 6.70 1.56
CA TRP A 372 -3.44 5.38 0.96
C TRP A 372 -3.71 4.32 2.04
N ARG A 373 -4.93 3.80 2.08
CA ARG A 373 -5.32 2.70 3.01
C ARG A 373 -4.38 1.50 2.96
N HIS A 374 -3.99 1.10 1.75
CA HIS A 374 -3.08 -0.04 1.55
C HIS A 374 -1.66 0.25 2.04
N PHE A 375 -1.21 1.51 2.04
CA PHE A 375 0.09 1.88 2.59
C PHE A 375 0.12 1.61 4.11
N TRP A 376 -0.90 2.04 4.84
CA TRP A 376 -0.99 1.79 6.29
C TRP A 376 -1.18 0.33 6.66
N LEU A 377 -1.89 -0.45 5.83
CA LEU A 377 -1.94 -1.91 5.98
C LEU A 377 -0.54 -2.53 5.81
N LEU A 378 0.22 -2.13 4.79
CA LEU A 378 1.57 -2.63 4.55
C LEU A 378 2.52 -2.24 5.69
N LEU A 379 2.40 -1.02 6.23
CA LEU A 379 3.14 -0.57 7.41
C LEU A 379 2.79 -1.37 8.68
N ALA A 380 1.61 -1.98 8.77
CA ALA A 380 1.21 -2.78 9.92
C ALA A 380 1.83 -4.18 9.91
N ILE A 381 1.99 -4.79 8.73
CA ILE A 381 2.46 -6.17 8.58
C ILE A 381 3.79 -6.43 9.31
N PRO A 382 4.84 -5.58 9.19
CA PRO A 382 6.11 -5.79 9.90
C PRO A 382 5.97 -5.88 11.43
N TRP A 383 4.90 -5.32 12.00
CA TRP A 383 4.61 -5.32 13.43
C TRP A 383 3.75 -6.50 13.87
N PHE A 384 3.45 -7.46 12.99
CA PHE A 384 2.78 -8.72 13.33
C PHE A 384 3.73 -9.65 14.11
N SER A 385 3.96 -9.35 15.39
CA SER A 385 4.78 -10.17 16.29
C SER A 385 3.91 -11.13 17.08
N LYS A 386 4.26 -12.42 17.13
CA LYS A 386 3.66 -13.34 18.10
C LYS A 386 3.99 -12.90 19.52
N ASN A 387 3.12 -13.25 20.45
CA ASN A 387 3.44 -13.23 21.87
C ASN A 387 4.69 -14.09 22.07
N GLU A 388 5.78 -13.49 22.52
CA GLU A 388 6.77 -14.25 23.27
C GLU A 388 6.08 -14.62 24.58
N VAL A 389 5.29 -15.70 24.55
CA VAL A 389 5.04 -16.43 25.79
C VAL A 389 6.43 -16.83 26.23
N LYS A 390 6.93 -16.14 27.25
CA LYS A 390 8.10 -16.59 28.00
C LYS A 390 7.69 -17.96 28.54
N ASP A 391 8.10 -19.02 27.88
CA ASP A 391 8.30 -20.29 28.55
C ASP A 391 9.30 -19.98 29.68
N ARG A 392 8.75 -19.79 30.88
CA ARG A 392 9.47 -19.70 32.13
C ARG A 392 9.07 -20.88 32.97
#